data_AF-A0A818SP14-F1
#
_entry.id   AF-A0A818SP14-F1
#
_cell.length_a   1.000
_cell.length_b   1.000
_cell.length_c   1.000
_cell.angle_alpha   90.00
_cell.angle_beta   90.00
_cell.angle_gamma   90.00
#
_symmetry.space_group_name_H-M   'P 1'
#
loop_
_entity.id
_entity.type
_entity.pdbx_description
1 polymer ?
#
loop_
_entity_poly.entity_id
_entity_poly.type
_entity_poly.pdbx_seq_one_letter_code
_entity_poly.pdbx_strand_id
1 'polypeptide(L)'
;MNVNSVTSFNKTQSKDIHLEAPHLSDKIRSNRPRLKPLANVNRSRTTPTIVTNQNVFNPCNGTYIKTNGTTCGLKEIMIGRCHDYQYVKHSLFLTNQSIKNCTKLYEVFESAVRYKSYCNMNMSTYERYFDLALDGVHVINRAMFWSGTYAITHTYSGNGRNYVTLEDTLAAAMVDGLIWCGKENDTEGFDFVSCPYTCKSNQWADLAFWGLASKTFAQLAVGEIYVVLNGSQAHGKSAFRNNSFFSSFELPNLRRNGTYRVTKVNTLVLHSPDEIAVEKCGEKSLLDLEKLVRSHGFDYACKDDPEELILIMCSDKWEARECQIAREVLRQTWNIKLYGKSNSNRNSLSLIVFSCLFFIQYYSLKIISG
;
A
#
# COMPACT_ATOMS: atom_id res chain seq x y z
N MET A 1 2.65 41.95 49.72
CA MET A 1 1.83 42.02 50.95
C MET A 1 0.69 41.02 50.77
N ASN A 2 0.78 39.80 51.33
CA ASN A 2 0.34 39.41 52.69
C ASN A 2 -1.10 39.88 53.01
N VAL A 3 -2.03 39.10 53.58
CA VAL A 3 -2.09 37.69 54.04
C VAL A 3 -3.53 37.41 54.54
N ASN A 4 -4.01 36.18 54.33
CA ASN A 4 -4.94 35.30 55.09
C ASN A 4 -6.15 35.79 55.92
N SER A 5 -7.24 35.00 55.82
CA SER A 5 -7.83 34.14 56.89
C SER A 5 -8.91 33.21 56.26
N VAL A 6 -8.93 31.85 56.29
CA VAL A 6 -8.89 30.83 57.39
C VAL A 6 -10.08 31.06 58.36
N THR A 7 -11.05 30.18 58.68
CA THR A 7 -11.24 28.70 58.73
C THR A 7 -12.71 28.40 59.10
N SER A 8 -13.26 27.22 58.77
CA SER A 8 -13.64 26.18 59.78
C SER A 8 -14.31 24.93 59.18
N PHE A 9 -13.78 23.78 59.58
CA PHE A 9 -14.27 22.40 59.40
C PHE A 9 -15.43 22.06 60.35
N ASN A 10 -16.25 21.06 59.98
CA ASN A 10 -16.71 20.03 60.92
C ASN A 10 -17.03 18.68 60.25
N LYS A 11 -16.54 17.60 60.87
CA LYS A 11 -16.63 16.16 60.53
C LYS A 11 -17.89 15.52 61.10
N THR A 12 -18.41 14.47 60.44
CA THR A 12 -18.84 13.11 60.94
C THR A 12 -19.78 12.47 59.90
N GLN A 13 -19.88 11.15 59.61
CA GLN A 13 -19.31 9.90 60.14
C GLN A 13 -19.51 8.77 59.10
N SER A 14 -18.64 7.75 59.14
CA SER A 14 -18.67 6.50 58.36
C SER A 14 -19.83 5.57 58.74
N LYS A 15 -20.35 4.80 57.78
CA LYS A 15 -20.98 3.48 58.01
C LYS A 15 -20.53 2.48 56.96
N ASP A 16 -19.83 1.46 57.44
CA ASP A 16 -19.42 0.25 56.75
C ASP A 16 -20.61 -0.67 56.44
N ILE A 17 -20.60 -1.30 55.27
CA ILE A 17 -21.33 -2.54 54.99
C ILE A 17 -20.37 -3.51 54.30
N HIS A 18 -19.86 -4.46 55.07
CA HIS A 18 -19.30 -5.73 54.60
C HIS A 18 -20.45 -6.67 54.24
N LEU A 19 -20.33 -7.44 53.15
CA LEU A 19 -20.88 -8.81 53.05
C LEU A 19 -20.16 -9.61 51.95
N GLU A 20 -19.47 -10.64 52.45
CA GLU A 20 -18.87 -11.88 51.93
C GLU A 20 -18.95 -12.29 50.44
N ALA A 21 -17.81 -12.77 49.95
CA ALA A 21 -17.67 -13.56 48.72
C ALA A 21 -17.68 -15.07 49.04
N PRO A 22 -18.47 -15.90 48.34
CA PRO A 22 -18.38 -17.34 48.48
C PRO A 22 -17.36 -17.95 47.51
N HIS A 23 -16.48 -18.78 48.07
CA HIS A 23 -15.71 -19.81 47.38
C HIS A 23 -16.65 -20.82 46.71
N LEU A 24 -16.42 -21.15 45.42
CA LEU A 24 -16.91 -22.40 44.85
C LEU A 24 -15.84 -23.03 43.94
N SER A 25 -15.31 -24.15 44.42
CA SER A 25 -14.46 -25.12 43.74
C SER A 25 -15.29 -26.08 42.88
N ASP A 26 -14.69 -26.48 41.76
CA ASP A 26 -14.89 -27.69 40.97
C ASP A 26 -16.18 -27.93 40.15
N LYS A 27 -15.91 -28.46 38.93
CA LYS A 27 -16.80 -28.99 37.87
C LYS A 27 -17.54 -27.97 36.98
N ILE A 28 -16.83 -27.50 35.94
CA ILE A 28 -17.43 -27.41 34.59
C ILE A 28 -16.53 -28.12 33.58
N ARG A 29 -16.98 -29.32 33.22
CA ARG A 29 -16.46 -30.19 32.16
C ARG A 29 -16.89 -29.63 30.81
N SER A 30 -15.93 -29.49 29.89
CA SER A 30 -16.08 -29.62 28.42
C SER A 30 -17.41 -29.15 27.81
N ASN A 31 -17.43 -27.94 27.28
CA ASN A 31 -18.07 -27.61 25.99
C ASN A 31 -17.65 -26.20 25.54
N ARG A 32 -16.47 -26.07 24.93
CA ARG A 32 -16.17 -24.87 24.11
C ARG A 32 -16.80 -25.09 22.73
N PRO A 33 -17.70 -24.22 22.25
CA PRO A 33 -18.11 -24.27 20.86
C PRO A 33 -16.88 -24.02 19.98
N ARG A 34 -16.64 -24.90 18.98
CA ARG A 34 -15.69 -24.66 17.90
C ARG A 34 -16.04 -23.32 17.25
N LEU A 35 -15.21 -22.31 17.48
CA LEU A 35 -15.19 -21.13 16.62
C LEU A 35 -14.83 -21.63 15.22
N LYS A 36 -15.83 -21.61 14.32
CA LYS A 36 -15.59 -21.80 12.89
C LYS A 36 -14.68 -20.65 12.46
N PRO A 37 -13.55 -20.92 11.76
CA PRO A 37 -12.72 -19.85 11.24
C PRO A 37 -13.57 -18.96 10.33
N LEU A 38 -13.51 -17.65 10.60
CA LEU A 38 -14.07 -16.63 9.72
C LEU A 38 -13.48 -16.86 8.33
N ALA A 39 -14.36 -17.04 7.35
CA ALA A 39 -13.98 -17.22 5.97
C ALA A 39 -13.09 -16.04 5.52
N ASN A 40 -11.91 -16.38 5.02
CA ASN A 40 -10.95 -15.47 4.41
C ASN A 40 -11.63 -14.56 3.38
N VAL A 41 -11.69 -13.27 3.67
CA VAL A 41 -11.93 -12.25 2.65
C VAL A 41 -10.61 -12.06 1.91
N ASN A 42 -10.44 -12.80 0.81
CA ASN A 42 -9.33 -12.62 -0.12
C ASN A 42 -9.36 -11.19 -0.68
N ARG A 43 -8.51 -10.30 -0.19
CA ARG A 43 -8.15 -9.05 -0.88
C ARG A 43 -7.06 -9.34 -1.92
N SER A 44 -7.42 -10.10 -2.94
CA SER A 44 -6.69 -10.09 -4.21
C SER A 44 -7.34 -9.04 -5.09
N ARG A 45 -6.61 -7.97 -5.45
CA ARG A 45 -7.05 -7.03 -6.49
C ARG A 45 -6.79 -7.65 -7.85
N THR A 46 -7.44 -8.79 -8.11
CA THR A 46 -7.83 -9.12 -9.48
C THR A 46 -8.77 -8.01 -9.93
N THR A 47 -8.55 -7.48 -11.14
CA THR A 47 -9.64 -6.87 -11.92
C THR A 47 -10.93 -7.63 -11.66
N PRO A 48 -12.04 -6.99 -11.28
CA PRO A 48 -13.26 -7.73 -11.01
C PRO A 48 -13.81 -8.23 -12.34
N THR A 49 -13.37 -9.41 -12.77
CA THR A 49 -14.23 -10.33 -13.50
C THR A 49 -15.12 -11.00 -12.46
N ILE A 50 -15.95 -10.20 -11.82
CA ILE A 50 -17.00 -10.67 -10.94
C ILE A 50 -18.30 -10.19 -11.58
N VAL A 51 -18.85 -11.02 -12.46
CA VAL A 51 -20.30 -11.03 -12.67
C VAL A 51 -20.89 -11.64 -11.39
N THR A 52 -20.94 -10.86 -10.32
CA THR A 52 -21.84 -11.14 -9.20
C THR A 52 -23.03 -10.23 -9.40
N ASN A 53 -24.20 -10.84 -9.55
CA ASN A 53 -25.48 -10.19 -9.33
C ASN A 53 -25.64 -9.78 -7.84
N GLN A 54 -24.67 -9.08 -7.26
CA GLN A 54 -24.71 -8.59 -5.89
C GLN A 54 -24.68 -7.07 -5.94
N ASN A 55 -25.72 -6.46 -5.40
CA ASN A 55 -25.78 -5.01 -5.27
C ASN A 55 -24.71 -4.54 -4.27
N VAL A 56 -24.01 -3.46 -4.61
CA VAL A 56 -23.03 -2.77 -3.75
C VAL A 56 -23.75 -1.68 -2.96
N PHE A 57 -23.41 -1.54 -1.68
CA PHE A 57 -23.95 -0.48 -0.84
C PHE A 57 -23.36 0.89 -1.25
N ASN A 58 -24.23 1.85 -1.54
CA ASN A 58 -23.89 3.22 -1.84
C ASN A 58 -24.05 4.09 -0.58
N PRO A 59 -22.96 4.57 0.03
CA PRO A 59 -23.05 5.40 1.22
C PRO A 59 -23.63 6.80 0.98
N CYS A 60 -23.78 7.24 -0.28
CA CYS A 60 -24.25 8.60 -0.61
C CYS A 60 -25.76 8.71 -0.38
N ASN A 61 -26.50 7.63 -0.66
CA ASN A 61 -27.96 7.61 -0.60
C ASN A 61 -28.52 6.41 0.19
N GLY A 62 -27.66 5.58 0.79
CA GLY A 62 -28.06 4.42 1.60
C GLY A 62 -28.68 3.27 0.79
N THR A 63 -28.48 3.22 -0.53
CA THR A 63 -29.11 2.22 -1.40
C THR A 63 -28.14 1.15 -1.86
N TYR A 64 -28.67 0.03 -2.33
CA TYR A 64 -27.91 -1.08 -2.91
C TYR A 64 -28.04 -1.03 -4.44
N ILE A 65 -26.94 -0.79 -5.15
CA ILE A 65 -26.89 -0.56 -6.61
C ILE A 65 -25.98 -1.56 -7.32
N LYS A 66 -26.20 -1.81 -8.62
CA LYS A 66 -25.43 -2.81 -9.39
C LYS A 66 -23.99 -2.39 -9.73
N THR A 67 -23.73 -1.08 -9.75
CA THR A 67 -22.45 -0.46 -10.13
C THR A 67 -22.12 0.61 -9.11
N ASN A 68 -20.85 0.96 -8.92
CA ASN A 68 -20.51 2.07 -8.04
C ASN A 68 -20.64 3.41 -8.78
N GLY A 69 -21.27 4.38 -8.15
CA GLY A 69 -21.25 5.77 -8.59
C GLY A 69 -20.00 6.52 -8.11
N THR A 70 -19.99 7.82 -8.35
CA THR A 70 -19.01 8.76 -7.83
C THR A 70 -18.90 8.61 -6.30
N THR A 71 -17.68 8.72 -5.79
CA THR A 71 -17.41 8.54 -4.36
C THR A 71 -18.02 9.67 -3.54
N CYS A 72 -18.75 9.31 -2.49
CA CYS A 72 -19.37 10.28 -1.59
C CYS A 72 -18.31 11.11 -0.88
N GLY A 73 -18.55 12.42 -0.73
CA GLY A 73 -17.58 13.33 -0.14
C GLY A 73 -16.31 13.49 -0.97
N LEU A 74 -16.41 13.33 -2.31
CA LEU A 74 -15.27 13.41 -3.23
C LEU A 74 -14.41 14.65 -2.97
N LYS A 75 -15.05 15.81 -2.80
CA LYS A 75 -14.38 17.09 -2.52
C LYS A 75 -13.58 17.05 -1.24
N GLU A 76 -14.23 16.66 -0.15
CA GLU A 76 -13.66 16.62 1.20
C GLU A 76 -12.49 15.62 1.25
N ILE A 77 -12.66 14.45 0.63
CA ILE A 77 -11.63 13.42 0.55
C ILE A 77 -10.43 13.91 -0.25
N MET A 78 -10.63 14.48 -1.45
CA MET A 78 -9.54 14.95 -2.31
C MET A 78 -8.76 16.09 -1.63
N ILE A 79 -9.46 17.09 -1.08
CA ILE A 79 -8.82 18.21 -0.36
C ILE A 79 -8.09 17.69 0.88
N GLY A 80 -8.72 16.82 1.68
CA GLY A 80 -8.11 16.23 2.87
C GLY A 80 -6.84 15.45 2.55
N ARG A 81 -6.86 14.61 1.50
CA ARG A 81 -5.69 13.87 1.02
C ARG A 81 -4.59 14.80 0.50
N CYS A 82 -4.93 15.89 -0.17
CA CYS A 82 -3.95 16.89 -0.58
C CYS A 82 -3.25 17.54 0.64
N HIS A 83 -3.99 17.89 1.69
CA HIS A 83 -3.39 18.42 2.92
C HIS A 83 -2.52 17.38 3.63
N ASP A 84 -3.02 16.16 3.82
CA ASP A 84 -2.25 15.05 4.41
C ASP A 84 -0.97 14.79 3.62
N TYR A 85 -1.05 14.78 2.29
CA TYR A 85 0.10 14.67 1.41
C TYR A 85 1.13 15.76 1.73
N GLN A 86 0.76 17.03 1.64
CA GLN A 86 1.69 18.16 1.73
C GLN A 86 2.28 18.41 3.11
N TYR A 87 1.54 18.08 4.19
CA TYR A 87 1.94 18.42 5.55
C TYR A 87 2.39 17.22 6.39
N VAL A 88 2.03 15.99 5.98
CA VAL A 88 2.37 14.76 6.73
C VAL A 88 3.30 13.85 5.94
N LYS A 89 3.12 13.73 4.61
CA LYS A 89 3.87 12.77 3.77
C LYS A 89 5.00 13.39 2.93
N HIS A 90 4.85 14.66 2.53
CA HIS A 90 5.65 15.34 1.52
C HIS A 90 7.10 15.62 1.90
N SER A 91 7.44 15.67 3.19
CA SER A 91 8.73 16.19 3.67
C SER A 91 9.95 15.30 3.36
N LEU A 92 9.80 14.16 2.67
CA LEU A 92 10.86 13.15 2.66
C LEU A 92 11.24 12.53 1.30
N PHE A 93 10.46 12.65 0.21
CA PHE A 93 10.66 11.77 -0.98
C PHE A 93 10.65 12.42 -2.38
N LEU A 94 10.02 13.58 -2.56
CA LEU A 94 9.99 14.28 -3.85
C LEU A 94 10.84 15.55 -3.78
N THR A 95 11.81 15.68 -4.68
CA THR A 95 12.63 16.90 -4.76
C THR A 95 11.83 18.01 -5.42
N ASN A 96 11.97 19.24 -4.89
CA ASN A 96 11.56 20.47 -5.56
C ASN A 96 10.04 20.67 -5.76
N GLN A 97 9.22 20.15 -4.84
CA GLN A 97 7.78 20.35 -4.88
C GLN A 97 7.35 21.56 -4.03
N SER A 98 6.68 22.51 -4.67
CA SER A 98 6.04 23.66 -4.02
C SER A 98 4.70 23.27 -3.38
N ILE A 99 4.35 23.93 -2.27
CA ILE A 99 3.01 23.80 -1.67
C ILE A 99 1.99 24.28 -2.70
N LYS A 100 1.05 23.39 -3.03
CA LYS A 100 -0.06 23.60 -3.94
C LYS A 100 -1.33 23.98 -3.16
N ASN A 101 -2.17 24.77 -3.82
CA ASN A 101 -3.49 25.11 -3.30
C ASN A 101 -4.46 23.92 -3.53
N CYS A 102 -4.77 23.19 -2.46
CA CYS A 102 -5.59 21.98 -2.50
C CYS A 102 -7.01 22.24 -3.01
N THR A 103 -7.63 23.34 -2.61
CA THR A 103 -8.95 23.73 -3.12
C THR A 103 -8.88 23.99 -4.62
N LYS A 104 -7.83 24.69 -5.09
CA LYS A 104 -7.67 24.97 -6.52
C LYS A 104 -7.44 23.71 -7.35
N LEU A 105 -6.65 22.77 -6.83
CA LEU A 105 -6.45 21.47 -7.49
C LEU A 105 -7.77 20.72 -7.64
N TYR A 106 -8.59 20.69 -6.57
CA TYR A 106 -9.92 20.10 -6.65
C TYR A 106 -10.81 20.80 -7.66
N GLU A 107 -10.89 22.14 -7.67
CA GLU A 107 -11.70 22.89 -8.63
C GLU A 107 -11.32 22.57 -10.10
N VAL A 108 -10.02 22.45 -10.37
CA VAL A 108 -9.54 22.11 -11.71
C VAL A 108 -9.94 20.68 -12.08
N PHE A 109 -9.76 19.73 -11.17
CA PHE A 109 -10.23 18.36 -11.35
C PHE A 109 -11.76 18.30 -11.54
N GLU A 110 -12.52 19.00 -10.70
CA GLU A 110 -13.97 19.08 -10.78
C GLU A 110 -14.41 19.63 -12.13
N SER A 111 -13.82 20.73 -12.60
CA SER A 111 -14.13 21.30 -13.92
C SER A 111 -13.80 20.38 -15.10
N ALA A 112 -12.87 19.45 -14.91
CA ALA A 112 -12.53 18.45 -15.91
C ALA A 112 -13.66 17.42 -16.07
N VAL A 113 -14.37 17.09 -14.99
CA VAL A 113 -15.32 15.96 -14.93
C VAL A 113 -16.78 16.40 -14.91
N ARG A 114 -17.10 17.43 -14.12
CA ARG A 114 -18.47 17.83 -13.77
C ARG A 114 -19.26 18.25 -15.02
N TYR A 115 -20.52 17.81 -15.08
CA TYR A 115 -21.45 18.06 -16.20
C TYR A 115 -21.01 17.50 -17.56
N LYS A 116 -20.04 16.59 -17.60
CA LYS A 116 -19.59 15.95 -18.86
C LYS A 116 -19.91 14.47 -18.87
N SER A 117 -20.20 13.94 -20.06
CA SER A 117 -20.28 12.50 -20.24
C SER A 117 -18.95 11.84 -19.95
N TYR A 118 -18.97 10.89 -19.02
CA TYR A 118 -17.81 10.05 -18.66
C TYR A 118 -17.15 9.37 -19.87
N CYS A 119 -17.94 9.11 -20.93
CA CYS A 119 -17.46 8.45 -22.14
C CYS A 119 -16.83 9.36 -23.19
N ASN A 120 -16.90 10.67 -22.99
CA ASN A 120 -16.30 11.66 -23.89
C ASN A 120 -15.03 12.29 -23.30
N MET A 121 -14.36 11.58 -22.39
CA MET A 121 -13.13 12.01 -21.72
C MET A 121 -11.89 11.51 -22.48
N ASN A 122 -10.83 12.31 -22.48
CA ASN A 122 -9.53 11.96 -23.05
C ASN A 122 -8.39 12.44 -22.13
N MET A 123 -7.14 12.14 -22.46
CA MET A 123 -5.99 12.55 -21.63
C MET A 123 -5.92 14.07 -21.46
N SER A 124 -6.13 14.85 -22.52
CA SER A 124 -6.04 16.31 -22.44
C SER A 124 -7.06 16.95 -21.50
N THR A 125 -8.14 16.23 -21.19
CA THR A 125 -9.14 16.65 -20.19
C THR A 125 -8.52 16.92 -18.81
N TYR A 126 -7.45 16.21 -18.45
CA TYR A 126 -6.80 16.29 -17.15
C TYR A 126 -5.43 16.98 -17.16
N GLU A 127 -4.92 17.44 -18.31
CA GLU A 127 -3.58 18.06 -18.43
C GLU A 127 -3.38 19.17 -17.41
N ARG A 128 -4.32 20.11 -17.31
CA ARG A 128 -4.22 21.23 -16.37
C ARG A 128 -4.14 20.78 -14.91
N TYR A 129 -4.81 19.69 -14.54
CA TYR A 129 -4.75 19.14 -13.19
C TYR A 129 -3.36 18.58 -12.88
N PHE A 130 -2.80 17.79 -13.80
CA PHE A 130 -1.46 17.22 -13.66
C PHE A 130 -0.36 18.28 -13.67
N ASP A 131 -0.45 19.26 -14.56
CA ASP A 131 0.49 20.40 -14.61
C ASP A 131 0.54 21.11 -13.26
N LEU A 132 -0.61 21.42 -12.67
CA LEU A 132 -0.65 22.11 -11.38
C LEU A 132 -0.15 21.24 -10.24
N ALA A 133 -0.52 19.97 -10.21
CA ALA A 133 -0.19 19.06 -9.12
C ALA A 133 1.29 18.65 -9.11
N LEU A 134 1.90 18.46 -10.29
CA LEU A 134 3.22 17.86 -10.45
C LEU A 134 4.27 18.82 -11.04
N ASP A 135 3.95 20.11 -11.20
CA ASP A 135 4.92 21.13 -11.59
C ASP A 135 6.15 21.12 -10.66
N GLY A 136 7.33 21.03 -11.28
CA GLY A 136 8.65 21.01 -10.65
C GLY A 136 9.09 19.66 -10.06
N VAL A 137 8.25 18.63 -10.12
CA VAL A 137 8.52 17.33 -9.48
C VAL A 137 9.51 16.50 -10.30
N HIS A 138 10.47 15.87 -9.61
CA HIS A 138 11.33 14.82 -10.16
C HIS A 138 11.47 13.66 -9.16
N VAL A 139 11.47 12.44 -9.69
CA VAL A 139 11.62 11.20 -8.91
C VAL A 139 12.97 10.58 -9.23
N ILE A 140 13.96 10.85 -8.39
CA ILE A 140 15.36 10.50 -8.65
C ILE A 140 15.67 9.12 -8.08
N ASN A 141 16.11 8.18 -8.92
CA ASN A 141 16.57 6.82 -8.59
C ASN A 141 15.57 5.95 -7.81
N ARG A 142 14.28 6.31 -7.82
CA ARG A 142 13.27 5.73 -6.91
C ARG A 142 11.92 5.48 -7.56
N ALA A 143 11.74 5.82 -8.84
CA ALA A 143 10.46 5.60 -9.51
C ALA A 143 10.22 4.10 -9.65
N MET A 144 9.05 3.64 -9.19
CA MET A 144 8.67 2.24 -9.18
C MET A 144 7.34 2.05 -9.89
N PHE A 145 7.39 1.34 -11.00
CA PHE A 145 6.25 0.88 -11.78
C PHE A 145 5.91 -0.55 -11.39
N TRP A 146 4.71 -0.99 -11.70
CA TRP A 146 4.26 -2.32 -11.31
C TRP A 146 3.17 -2.86 -12.25
N SER A 147 3.04 -4.18 -12.33
CA SER A 147 1.98 -4.83 -13.10
C SER A 147 1.55 -6.12 -12.43
N GLY A 148 0.30 -6.17 -11.97
CA GLY A 148 -0.24 -7.34 -11.26
C GLY A 148 0.30 -7.54 -9.84
N THR A 149 0.96 -6.52 -9.26
CA THR A 149 1.70 -6.58 -7.99
C THR A 149 1.37 -5.40 -7.07
N TYR A 150 0.17 -4.80 -7.19
CA TYR A 150 -0.24 -3.58 -6.46
C TYR A 150 0.09 -3.65 -4.95
N ALA A 151 -0.45 -4.66 -4.25
CA ALA A 151 -0.37 -4.73 -2.79
C ALA A 151 1.08 -4.78 -2.29
N ILE A 152 1.88 -5.72 -2.82
CA ILE A 152 3.28 -5.85 -2.40
C ILE A 152 4.13 -4.64 -2.81
N THR A 153 3.89 -4.06 -3.99
CA THR A 153 4.63 -2.88 -4.44
C THR A 153 4.39 -1.71 -3.50
N HIS A 154 3.14 -1.47 -3.07
CA HIS A 154 2.83 -0.37 -2.16
C HIS A 154 3.33 -0.61 -0.73
N THR A 155 3.34 -1.87 -0.26
CA THR A 155 4.01 -2.21 1.00
C THR A 155 5.51 -1.92 0.91
N TYR A 156 6.15 -2.29 -0.20
CA TYR A 156 7.58 -2.12 -0.40
C TYR A 156 7.98 -0.65 -0.62
N SER A 157 7.18 0.11 -1.38
CA SER A 157 7.39 1.54 -1.59
C SER A 157 7.33 2.32 -0.27
N GLY A 158 6.50 1.84 0.67
CA GLY A 158 6.43 2.37 2.02
C GLY A 158 5.83 3.77 2.05
N ASN A 159 4.83 4.05 1.20
CA ASN A 159 4.24 5.37 0.98
C ASN A 159 5.28 6.41 0.54
N GLY A 160 6.01 6.13 -0.54
CA GLY A 160 7.10 6.99 -1.04
C GLY A 160 8.44 6.82 -0.32
N ARG A 161 8.48 6.12 0.83
CA ARG A 161 9.67 6.06 1.70
C ARG A 161 10.90 5.45 1.08
N ASN A 162 10.71 4.32 0.43
CA ASN A 162 11.77 3.53 -0.17
C ASN A 162 11.83 3.77 -1.67
N TYR A 163 10.64 3.78 -2.28
CA TYR A 163 10.39 4.01 -3.69
C TYR A 163 9.13 4.85 -3.83
N VAL A 164 8.96 5.49 -4.97
CA VAL A 164 7.77 6.29 -5.29
C VAL A 164 7.03 5.57 -6.39
N THR A 165 5.79 5.16 -6.15
CA THR A 165 4.88 4.71 -7.21
C THR A 165 4.07 5.89 -7.77
N LEU A 166 3.26 5.65 -8.81
CA LEU A 166 2.35 6.67 -9.31
C LEU A 166 1.44 7.20 -8.19
N GLU A 167 0.91 6.29 -7.37
CA GLU A 167 -0.01 6.55 -6.27
C GLU A 167 0.61 7.40 -5.15
N ASP A 168 1.94 7.40 -5.06
CA ASP A 168 2.72 8.25 -4.14
C ASP A 168 2.93 9.69 -4.66
N THR A 169 2.46 10.02 -5.88
CA THR A 169 2.47 11.41 -6.40
C THR A 169 1.23 12.17 -5.96
N LEU A 170 1.33 13.49 -5.73
CA LEU A 170 0.19 14.31 -5.25
C LEU A 170 -1.08 14.12 -6.12
N ALA A 171 -0.91 14.16 -7.45
CA ALA A 171 -2.03 14.07 -8.40
C ALA A 171 -2.81 12.75 -8.26
N ALA A 172 -2.10 11.62 -8.11
CA ALA A 172 -2.73 10.31 -7.96
C ALA A 172 -3.18 10.06 -6.52
N ALA A 173 -2.39 10.45 -5.52
CA ALA A 173 -2.70 10.27 -4.10
C ALA A 173 -4.05 10.89 -3.73
N MET A 174 -4.39 12.05 -4.31
CA MET A 174 -5.68 12.71 -4.11
C MET A 174 -6.87 11.84 -4.54
N VAL A 175 -6.70 10.97 -5.54
CA VAL A 175 -7.80 10.19 -6.16
C VAL A 175 -7.64 8.67 -6.08
N ASP A 176 -6.57 8.15 -5.50
CA ASP A 176 -6.32 6.71 -5.44
C ASP A 176 -7.45 5.95 -4.71
N GLY A 177 -8.00 4.94 -5.38
CA GLY A 177 -9.15 4.18 -4.91
C GLY A 177 -10.48 4.94 -4.91
N LEU A 178 -10.55 6.16 -5.45
CA LEU A 178 -11.81 6.87 -5.67
C LEU A 178 -12.43 6.47 -7.02
N ILE A 179 -13.74 6.64 -7.12
CA ILE A 179 -14.53 6.51 -8.35
C ILE A 179 -15.17 7.86 -8.63
N TRP A 180 -15.18 8.30 -9.88
CA TRP A 180 -15.82 9.55 -10.28
C TRP A 180 -16.31 9.48 -11.73
N CYS A 181 -17.43 10.13 -11.99
CA CYS A 181 -17.94 10.34 -13.34
C CYS A 181 -18.89 11.53 -13.36
N GLY A 182 -18.81 12.33 -14.42
CA GLY A 182 -19.75 13.41 -14.65
C GLY A 182 -21.09 12.91 -15.16
N LYS A 183 -22.13 13.71 -14.96
CA LYS A 183 -23.47 13.47 -15.50
C LYS A 183 -23.99 14.72 -16.18
N GLU A 184 -24.28 14.60 -17.47
CA GLU A 184 -24.90 15.68 -18.24
C GLU A 184 -26.32 15.94 -17.72
N ASN A 185 -26.73 17.21 -17.68
CA ASN A 185 -28.08 17.64 -17.28
C ASN A 185 -28.52 17.20 -15.87
N ASP A 186 -27.57 16.85 -15.00
CA ASP A 186 -27.81 16.62 -13.58
C ASP A 186 -27.63 17.91 -12.78
N THR A 187 -28.30 18.05 -11.63
CA THR A 187 -28.19 19.23 -10.77
C THR A 187 -26.83 19.33 -10.09
N GLU A 188 -26.26 18.20 -9.66
CA GLU A 188 -24.97 18.14 -8.97
C GLU A 188 -23.81 18.03 -9.97
N GLY A 189 -24.06 17.46 -11.16
CA GLY A 189 -23.11 17.36 -12.26
C GLY A 189 -22.16 16.16 -12.17
N PHE A 190 -22.26 15.37 -11.10
CA PHE A 190 -21.64 14.05 -10.95
C PHE A 190 -22.72 12.97 -10.95
N ASP A 191 -22.38 11.76 -11.40
CA ASP A 191 -23.26 10.60 -11.22
C ASP A 191 -22.87 9.85 -9.95
N PHE A 192 -23.57 10.10 -8.84
CA PHE A 192 -23.40 9.36 -7.59
C PHE A 192 -24.13 8.01 -7.58
N VAL A 193 -24.94 7.71 -8.60
CA VAL A 193 -25.73 6.48 -8.68
C VAL A 193 -25.00 5.40 -9.47
N SER A 194 -24.33 5.72 -10.56
CA SER A 194 -23.64 4.71 -11.37
C SER A 194 -22.62 5.32 -12.32
N CYS A 195 -21.35 4.99 -12.14
CA CYS A 195 -20.34 5.24 -13.17
C CYS A 195 -20.29 4.09 -14.18
N PRO A 196 -20.26 4.36 -15.49
CA PRO A 196 -20.00 3.34 -16.49
C PRO A 196 -18.66 2.66 -16.24
N TYR A 197 -18.57 1.32 -16.29
CA TYR A 197 -17.28 0.63 -16.21
C TYR A 197 -16.51 0.72 -17.54
N THR A 198 -17.23 0.63 -18.65
CA THR A 198 -16.71 0.76 -20.01
C THR A 198 -17.58 1.73 -20.79
N CYS A 199 -16.94 2.43 -21.72
CA CYS A 199 -17.65 3.19 -22.75
C CYS A 199 -17.82 2.30 -24.00
N LYS A 200 -18.16 2.87 -25.18
CA LYS A 200 -18.30 2.10 -26.45
C LYS A 200 -17.21 1.03 -26.58
N SER A 201 -17.52 -0.10 -27.23
CA SER A 201 -16.74 -1.34 -27.23
C SER A 201 -15.23 -1.14 -27.02
N ASN A 202 -14.75 -1.49 -25.82
CA ASN A 202 -13.33 -1.55 -25.42
C ASN A 202 -12.63 -0.24 -25.03
N GLN A 203 -13.33 0.89 -24.89
CA GLN A 203 -12.75 2.09 -24.30
C GLN A 203 -12.97 2.11 -22.78
N TRP A 204 -11.88 2.00 -22.02
CA TRP A 204 -11.89 2.16 -20.58
C TRP A 204 -11.96 3.65 -20.28
N ALA A 205 -12.99 4.09 -19.57
CA ALA A 205 -13.18 5.51 -19.30
C ALA A 205 -12.14 6.06 -18.30
N ASP A 206 -11.69 5.19 -17.39
CA ASP A 206 -10.56 5.42 -16.50
C ASP A 206 -9.23 5.67 -17.24
N LEU A 207 -9.13 5.25 -18.51
CA LEU A 207 -7.92 5.40 -19.32
C LEU A 207 -7.52 6.86 -19.52
N ALA A 208 -8.51 7.76 -19.58
CA ALA A 208 -8.25 9.19 -19.76
C ALA A 208 -7.39 9.74 -18.62
N PHE A 209 -7.77 9.44 -17.37
CA PHE A 209 -7.02 9.89 -16.20
C PHE A 209 -5.74 9.06 -16.01
N TRP A 210 -5.86 7.75 -15.87
CA TRP A 210 -4.72 6.90 -15.50
C TRP A 210 -3.68 6.78 -16.61
N GLY A 211 -4.08 6.90 -17.88
CA GLY A 211 -3.13 6.92 -19.00
C GLY A 211 -2.30 8.21 -19.01
N LEU A 212 -2.91 9.37 -18.71
CA LEU A 212 -2.16 10.60 -18.51
C LEU A 212 -1.30 10.54 -17.25
N ALA A 213 -1.83 9.96 -16.17
CA ALA A 213 -1.11 9.79 -14.90
C ALA A 213 0.17 8.97 -15.08
N SER A 214 0.05 7.79 -15.69
CA SER A 214 1.16 6.90 -16.05
C SER A 214 2.17 7.60 -16.97
N LYS A 215 1.70 8.26 -18.04
CA LYS A 215 2.56 9.04 -18.94
C LYS A 215 3.34 10.12 -18.18
N THR A 216 2.65 10.90 -17.35
CA THR A 216 3.26 12.01 -16.62
C THR A 216 4.28 11.48 -15.61
N PHE A 217 3.93 10.46 -14.84
CA PHE A 217 4.83 9.84 -13.86
C PHE A 217 6.12 9.30 -14.51
N ALA A 218 6.02 8.69 -15.69
CA ALA A 218 7.20 8.27 -16.46
C ALA A 218 8.10 9.44 -16.87
N GLN A 219 7.54 10.61 -17.18
CA GLN A 219 8.31 11.82 -17.51
C GLN A 219 8.99 12.46 -16.29
N LEU A 220 8.48 12.21 -15.08
CA LEU A 220 9.08 12.69 -13.83
C LEU A 220 10.26 11.82 -13.36
N ALA A 221 10.38 10.59 -13.87
CA ALA A 221 11.38 9.63 -13.46
C ALA A 221 12.80 9.99 -13.96
N VAL A 222 13.79 9.88 -13.09
CA VAL A 222 15.18 10.24 -13.37
C VAL A 222 16.12 9.19 -12.78
N GLY A 223 17.20 8.86 -13.51
CA GLY A 223 18.20 7.89 -13.09
C GLY A 223 17.69 6.45 -13.19
N GLU A 224 17.86 5.68 -12.12
CA GLU A 224 17.38 4.29 -12.08
C GLU A 224 15.88 4.20 -11.75
N ILE A 225 15.17 3.35 -12.48
CA ILE A 225 13.75 3.06 -12.25
C ILE A 225 13.55 1.56 -12.03
N TYR A 226 12.46 1.20 -11.37
CA TYR A 226 12.16 -0.16 -10.95
C TYR A 226 10.81 -0.60 -11.50
N VAL A 227 10.69 -1.87 -11.90
CA VAL A 227 9.44 -2.45 -12.40
C VAL A 227 9.17 -3.75 -11.67
N VAL A 228 8.10 -3.80 -10.87
CA VAL A 228 7.75 -5.00 -10.09
C VAL A 228 6.71 -5.83 -10.85
N LEU A 229 7.06 -7.06 -11.21
CA LEU A 229 6.22 -7.97 -12.00
C LEU A 229 5.91 -9.26 -11.26
N ASN A 230 4.80 -9.90 -11.62
CA ASN A 230 4.40 -11.20 -11.07
C ASN A 230 4.76 -12.33 -12.04
N GLY A 231 5.76 -13.13 -11.68
CA GLY A 231 6.23 -14.32 -12.41
C GLY A 231 5.45 -15.60 -12.11
N SER A 232 4.52 -15.59 -11.15
CA SER A 232 3.65 -16.73 -10.78
C SER A 232 2.26 -16.67 -11.42
N GLN A 233 2.05 -15.83 -12.44
CA GLN A 233 0.74 -15.70 -13.05
C GLN A 233 0.27 -16.99 -13.74
N ALA A 234 -0.80 -17.58 -13.20
CA ALA A 234 -1.43 -18.78 -13.76
C ALA A 234 -2.29 -18.48 -15.00
N HIS A 235 -2.79 -19.54 -15.64
CA HIS A 235 -3.77 -19.50 -16.73
C HIS A 235 -3.34 -18.72 -17.98
N GLY A 236 -2.07 -18.86 -18.38
CA GLY A 236 -1.56 -18.27 -19.62
C GLY A 236 -1.41 -16.74 -19.59
N LYS A 237 -1.47 -16.13 -18.40
CA LYS A 237 -1.13 -14.72 -18.22
C LYS A 237 0.38 -14.57 -18.06
N SER A 238 0.97 -13.73 -18.89
CA SER A 238 2.40 -13.41 -18.83
C SER A 238 2.72 -12.37 -17.77
N ALA A 239 3.94 -12.43 -17.24
CA ALA A 239 4.47 -11.47 -16.28
C ALA A 239 4.51 -10.06 -16.89
N PHE A 240 4.97 -9.96 -18.15
CA PHE A 240 4.90 -8.75 -18.97
C PHE A 240 3.81 -8.87 -20.04
N ARG A 241 3.12 -7.76 -20.32
CA ARG A 241 2.07 -7.67 -21.34
C ARG A 241 2.28 -6.42 -22.19
N ASN A 242 2.33 -6.58 -23.51
CA ASN A 242 2.51 -5.47 -24.45
C ASN A 242 1.39 -4.41 -24.40
N ASN A 243 0.20 -4.79 -23.92
CA ASN A 243 -0.95 -3.88 -23.75
C ASN A 243 -1.14 -3.41 -22.29
N SER A 244 -0.11 -3.56 -21.43
CA SER A 244 -0.13 -2.99 -20.07
C SER A 244 0.04 -1.47 -20.10
N PHE A 245 -0.30 -0.80 -18.98
CA PHE A 245 0.00 0.63 -18.79
C PHE A 245 1.50 0.90 -18.91
N PHE A 246 2.32 0.02 -18.32
CA PHE A 246 3.78 0.12 -18.41
C PHE A 246 4.28 0.16 -19.85
N SER A 247 3.82 -0.79 -20.67
CA SER A 247 4.20 -0.83 -22.09
C SER A 247 3.61 0.30 -22.92
N SER A 248 2.36 0.72 -22.63
CA SER A 248 1.60 1.63 -23.50
C SER A 248 1.82 3.11 -23.20
N PHE A 249 2.07 3.46 -21.93
CA PHE A 249 2.10 4.85 -21.47
C PHE A 249 3.36 5.19 -20.70
N GLU A 250 4.01 4.24 -20.04
CA GLU A 250 5.13 4.55 -19.13
C GLU A 250 6.47 4.42 -19.85
N LEU A 251 6.84 3.22 -20.29
CA LEU A 251 8.11 2.94 -20.98
C LEU A 251 8.36 3.87 -22.18
N PRO A 252 7.39 4.14 -23.08
CA PRO A 252 7.61 5.05 -24.22
C PRO A 252 7.81 6.51 -23.81
N ASN A 253 7.40 6.90 -22.60
CA ASN A 253 7.47 8.29 -22.12
C ASN A 253 8.61 8.52 -21.10
N LEU A 254 9.43 7.50 -20.81
CA LEU A 254 10.66 7.68 -20.05
C LEU A 254 11.63 8.58 -20.82
N ARG A 255 12.26 9.52 -20.12
CA ARG A 255 13.18 10.48 -20.75
C ARG A 255 14.54 9.82 -21.01
N ARG A 256 14.91 9.63 -22.27
CA ARG A 256 16.22 9.08 -22.67
C ARG A 256 17.39 10.07 -22.64
N ASN A 257 17.10 11.36 -22.82
CA ASN A 257 18.11 12.41 -23.05
C ASN A 257 17.93 13.58 -22.09
N GLY A 258 18.99 14.38 -21.94
CA GLY A 258 19.02 15.59 -21.11
C GLY A 258 19.42 15.33 -19.66
N THR A 259 19.40 16.38 -18.83
CA THR A 259 19.82 16.35 -17.43
C THR A 259 18.95 15.42 -16.57
N TYR A 260 17.64 15.42 -16.82
CA TYR A 260 16.66 14.59 -16.12
C TYR A 260 16.29 13.40 -16.99
N ARG A 261 17.23 12.48 -17.18
CA ARG A 261 17.05 11.26 -17.98
C ARG A 261 17.02 10.01 -17.11
N VAL A 262 16.33 8.99 -17.56
CA VAL A 262 16.44 7.61 -17.07
C VAL A 262 17.70 6.98 -17.64
N THR A 263 18.42 6.28 -16.78
CA THR A 263 19.66 5.57 -17.14
C THR A 263 19.43 4.07 -17.26
N LYS A 264 18.64 3.49 -16.36
CA LYS A 264 18.50 2.05 -16.22
C LYS A 264 17.10 1.65 -15.74
N VAL A 265 16.60 0.56 -16.30
CA VAL A 265 15.37 -0.12 -15.88
C VAL A 265 15.76 -1.39 -15.14
N ASN A 266 15.39 -1.48 -13.87
CA ASN A 266 15.58 -2.65 -13.02
C ASN A 266 14.24 -3.40 -12.84
N THR A 267 14.10 -4.56 -13.48
CA THR A 267 12.92 -5.41 -13.31
C THR A 267 13.09 -6.33 -12.11
N LEU A 268 12.11 -6.33 -11.21
CA LEU A 268 12.03 -7.20 -10.04
C LEU A 268 10.87 -8.19 -10.28
N VAL A 269 11.19 -9.46 -10.50
CA VAL A 269 10.18 -10.50 -10.79
C VAL A 269 9.91 -11.28 -9.52
N LEU A 270 8.64 -11.32 -9.11
CA LEU A 270 8.21 -11.99 -7.89
C LEU A 270 7.53 -13.30 -8.20
N HIS A 271 7.95 -14.34 -7.49
CA HIS A 271 7.27 -15.62 -7.43
C HIS A 271 6.60 -15.77 -6.07
N SER A 272 5.29 -16.00 -6.09
CA SER A 272 4.52 -16.23 -4.86
C SER A 272 5.06 -17.48 -4.14
N PRO A 273 5.30 -17.43 -2.82
CA PRO A 273 5.69 -18.61 -2.05
C PRO A 273 4.67 -19.75 -2.19
N ASP A 274 5.16 -20.99 -2.21
CA ASP A 274 4.40 -22.22 -2.50
C ASP A 274 3.65 -22.26 -3.86
N GLU A 275 3.91 -21.32 -4.77
CA GLU A 275 3.34 -21.33 -6.12
C GLU A 275 4.42 -21.64 -7.17
N ILE A 276 3.96 -22.07 -8.34
CA ILE A 276 4.85 -22.38 -9.45
C ILE A 276 5.42 -21.06 -10.01
N ALA A 277 6.73 -21.01 -10.18
CA ALA A 277 7.39 -19.97 -10.97
C ALA A 277 7.14 -20.21 -12.46
N VAL A 278 6.32 -19.35 -13.09
CA VAL A 278 5.85 -19.53 -14.48
C VAL A 278 6.79 -18.87 -15.49
N GLU A 279 7.31 -17.68 -15.16
CA GLU A 279 8.29 -16.96 -15.99
C GLU A 279 9.38 -16.34 -15.10
N LYS A 280 10.64 -16.63 -15.43
CA LYS A 280 11.82 -16.05 -14.77
C LYS A 280 12.51 -15.03 -15.67
N CYS A 281 13.41 -14.23 -15.09
CA CYS A 281 14.24 -13.30 -15.83
C CYS A 281 14.91 -13.96 -17.06
N GLY A 282 14.76 -13.33 -18.23
CA GLY A 282 15.32 -13.82 -19.49
C GLY A 282 14.46 -14.85 -20.24
N GLU A 283 13.26 -15.16 -19.74
CA GLU A 283 12.34 -16.12 -20.38
C GLU A 283 11.09 -15.45 -20.93
N LYS A 284 10.50 -16.01 -22.00
CA LYS A 284 9.15 -15.68 -22.51
C LYS A 284 8.91 -14.16 -22.58
N SER A 285 7.87 -13.65 -21.89
CA SER A 285 7.52 -12.24 -21.94
C SER A 285 8.55 -11.33 -21.27
N LEU A 286 9.33 -11.85 -20.33
CA LEU A 286 10.40 -11.09 -19.67
C LEU A 286 11.61 -10.90 -20.59
N LEU A 287 11.86 -11.82 -21.52
CA LEU A 287 12.82 -11.63 -22.61
C LEU A 287 12.32 -10.58 -23.61
N ASP A 288 11.02 -10.57 -23.92
CA ASP A 288 10.42 -9.56 -24.79
C ASP A 288 10.47 -8.16 -24.15
N LEU A 289 10.23 -8.08 -22.84
CA LEU A 289 10.42 -6.85 -22.05
C LEU A 289 11.87 -6.36 -22.13
N GLU A 290 12.86 -7.23 -21.92
CA GLU A 290 14.27 -6.85 -22.03
C GLU A 290 14.57 -6.25 -23.41
N LYS A 291 14.16 -6.92 -24.48
CA LYS A 291 14.36 -6.43 -25.85
C LYS A 291 13.67 -5.08 -26.07
N LEU A 292 12.46 -4.91 -25.54
CA LEU A 292 11.70 -3.68 -25.67
C LEU A 292 12.36 -2.52 -24.91
N VAL A 293 12.85 -2.74 -23.70
CA VAL A 293 13.57 -1.71 -22.93
C VAL A 293 14.85 -1.31 -23.66
N ARG A 294 15.62 -2.29 -24.14
CA ARG A 294 16.86 -2.03 -24.88
C ARG A 294 16.60 -1.31 -26.19
N SER A 295 15.50 -1.61 -26.89
CA SER A 295 15.14 -0.90 -28.14
C SER A 295 14.77 0.58 -27.90
N HIS A 296 14.31 0.93 -26.70
CA HIS A 296 14.13 2.33 -26.28
C HIS A 296 15.44 3.02 -25.86
N GLY A 297 16.54 2.27 -25.77
CA GLY A 297 17.88 2.80 -25.51
C GLY A 297 18.24 2.90 -24.02
N PHE A 298 17.58 2.14 -23.16
CA PHE A 298 17.89 2.09 -21.73
C PHE A 298 18.71 0.85 -21.36
N ASP A 299 19.55 0.98 -20.34
CA ASP A 299 20.16 -0.19 -19.71
C ASP A 299 19.09 -1.02 -19.00
N TYR A 300 19.27 -2.33 -19.00
CA TYR A 300 18.31 -3.28 -18.43
C TYR A 300 19.01 -4.23 -17.45
N ALA A 301 18.39 -4.43 -16.30
CA ALA A 301 18.71 -5.50 -15.36
C ALA A 301 17.42 -6.18 -14.89
N CYS A 302 17.52 -7.45 -14.56
CA CYS A 302 16.40 -8.24 -14.04
C CYS A 302 16.88 -9.07 -12.85
N LYS A 303 16.06 -9.12 -11.79
CA LYS A 303 16.31 -9.93 -10.60
C LYS A 303 15.04 -10.68 -10.23
N ASP A 304 15.13 -12.00 -10.22
CA ASP A 304 14.10 -12.86 -9.63
C ASP A 304 14.20 -12.81 -8.11
N ASP A 305 13.06 -12.73 -7.44
CA ASP A 305 12.88 -12.89 -6.00
C ASP A 305 13.89 -12.13 -5.12
N PRO A 306 13.93 -10.78 -5.19
CA PRO A 306 14.74 -9.99 -4.26
C PRO A 306 14.38 -10.32 -2.82
N GLU A 307 15.41 -10.55 -1.99
CA GLU A 307 15.27 -11.01 -0.60
C GLU A 307 14.29 -10.14 0.20
N GLU A 308 14.37 -8.83 0.04
CA GLU A 308 13.52 -7.87 0.73
C GLU A 308 12.03 -8.05 0.41
N LEU A 309 11.72 -8.36 -0.85
CA LEU A 309 10.36 -8.60 -1.32
C LEU A 309 9.86 -9.99 -0.93
N ILE A 310 10.73 -11.00 -0.95
CA ILE A 310 10.41 -12.34 -0.44
C ILE A 310 10.05 -12.26 1.05
N LEU A 311 10.83 -11.56 1.86
CA LEU A 311 10.55 -11.36 3.28
C LEU A 311 9.18 -10.70 3.52
N ILE A 312 8.79 -9.74 2.68
CA ILE A 312 7.44 -9.14 2.72
C ILE A 312 6.37 -10.19 2.38
N MET A 313 6.53 -10.97 1.30
CA MET A 313 5.56 -12.02 0.94
C MET A 313 5.42 -13.10 2.01
N CYS A 314 6.51 -13.38 2.73
CA CYS A 314 6.52 -14.36 3.81
C CYS A 314 5.73 -13.92 5.05
N SER A 315 5.38 -12.64 5.17
CA SER A 315 4.50 -12.19 6.26
C SER A 315 3.10 -12.81 6.17
N ASP A 316 2.61 -13.05 4.95
CA ASP A 316 1.30 -13.68 4.69
C ASP A 316 1.39 -15.21 4.53
N LYS A 317 2.54 -15.73 4.09
CA LYS A 317 2.79 -17.16 3.81
C LYS A 317 3.98 -17.72 4.60
N TRP A 318 4.01 -17.50 5.91
CA TRP A 318 5.18 -17.85 6.75
C TRP A 318 5.54 -19.35 6.79
N GLU A 319 4.58 -20.25 6.52
CA GLU A 319 4.81 -21.71 6.48
C GLU A 319 5.45 -22.19 5.17
N ALA A 320 5.39 -21.36 4.13
CA ALA A 320 5.87 -21.70 2.79
C ALA A 320 7.35 -22.07 2.82
N ARG A 321 7.75 -22.98 1.92
CA ARG A 321 9.13 -23.49 1.91
C ARG A 321 10.15 -22.35 1.76
N GLU A 322 9.87 -21.40 0.90
CA GLU A 322 10.70 -20.22 0.63
C GLU A 322 10.79 -19.28 1.84
N CYS A 323 9.84 -19.38 2.77
CA CYS A 323 9.67 -18.52 3.93
C CYS A 323 10.19 -19.10 5.23
N GLN A 324 10.87 -20.25 5.19
CA GLN A 324 11.45 -20.90 6.37
C GLN A 324 12.75 -20.21 6.82
N ILE A 325 12.66 -18.90 7.10
CA ILE A 325 13.73 -18.01 7.59
C ILE A 325 14.42 -18.61 8.84
N ALA A 326 13.68 -19.41 9.62
CA ALA A 326 14.14 -19.95 10.89
C ALA A 326 14.84 -21.31 10.84
N ARG A 327 14.78 -22.11 9.75
CA ARG A 327 15.43 -23.45 9.79
C ARG A 327 16.94 -23.38 9.74
N GLU A 328 17.52 -22.43 9.03
CA GLU A 328 18.98 -22.32 8.88
C GLU A 328 19.62 -21.64 10.11
N VAL A 329 19.02 -20.57 10.62
CA VAL A 329 19.48 -19.88 11.84
C VAL A 329 19.28 -20.74 13.09
N LEU A 330 18.17 -21.49 13.19
CA LEU A 330 17.99 -22.47 14.26
C LEU A 330 18.92 -23.67 14.09
N ARG A 331 19.17 -24.18 12.88
CA ARG A 331 20.18 -25.26 12.68
C ARG A 331 21.57 -24.83 13.12
N GLN A 332 22.00 -23.61 12.82
CA GLN A 332 23.32 -23.14 13.26
C GLN A 332 23.41 -23.01 14.79
N THR A 333 22.38 -22.50 15.45
CA THR A 333 22.34 -22.40 16.92
C THR A 333 22.21 -23.76 17.63
N TRP A 334 21.56 -24.75 17.01
CA TRP A 334 21.48 -26.13 17.53
C TRP A 334 22.74 -26.97 17.21
N ASN A 335 23.40 -26.75 16.07
CA ASN A 335 24.67 -27.43 15.74
C ASN A 335 25.85 -26.93 16.59
N ILE A 336 25.86 -25.66 17.00
CA ILE A 336 26.83 -25.14 17.98
C ILE A 336 26.64 -25.80 19.36
N LYS A 337 25.41 -26.20 19.72
CA LYS A 337 25.13 -26.93 20.97
C LYS A 337 25.50 -28.42 20.92
N LEU A 338 25.63 -29.03 19.75
CA LEU A 338 25.98 -30.45 19.59
C LEU A 338 27.48 -30.69 19.40
N TYR A 339 28.25 -29.69 18.96
CA TYR A 339 29.72 -29.76 18.90
C TYR A 339 30.42 -29.37 20.22
N GLY A 340 29.67 -28.88 21.22
CA GLY A 340 30.19 -28.44 22.52
C GLY A 340 29.98 -29.43 23.68
N LYS A 341 29.72 -30.71 23.42
CA LYS A 341 29.52 -31.72 24.48
C LYS A 341 30.45 -32.91 24.35
N SER A 342 31.74 -32.65 24.47
CA SER A 342 32.71 -33.62 24.97
C SER A 342 33.59 -32.93 26.01
N ASN A 343 33.65 -33.53 27.20
CA ASN A 343 34.42 -33.12 28.38
C ASN A 343 34.07 -31.78 29.03
N SER A 344 33.34 -31.82 30.14
CA SER A 344 33.95 -31.61 31.46
C SER A 344 32.92 -31.74 32.58
N ASN A 345 33.46 -32.06 33.74
CA ASN A 345 32.85 -32.41 35.02
C ASN A 345 31.74 -31.48 35.54
N ARG A 346 30.94 -32.12 36.40
CA ARG A 346 30.00 -31.61 37.39
C ARG A 346 30.28 -30.19 37.94
N ASN A 347 29.17 -29.49 38.20
CA ASN A 347 28.97 -28.30 39.04
C ASN A 347 28.98 -26.93 38.31
N SER A 348 27.81 -26.49 37.84
CA SER A 348 27.32 -25.08 37.92
C SER A 348 26.11 -24.86 37.00
N LEU A 349 24.96 -25.41 37.39
CA LEU A 349 23.66 -25.12 36.76
C LEU A 349 22.90 -24.15 37.67
N SER A 350 23.07 -22.84 37.45
CA SER A 350 22.09 -21.79 37.78
C SER A 350 22.73 -20.41 37.59
N LEU A 351 22.67 -19.80 36.40
CA LEU A 351 22.94 -18.36 36.27
C LEU A 351 22.43 -17.67 34.97
N ILE A 352 21.78 -18.37 34.04
CA ILE A 352 21.35 -17.74 32.76
C ILE A 352 19.86 -17.34 32.74
N VAL A 353 19.08 -17.64 33.78
CA VAL A 353 17.65 -17.28 33.84
C VAL A 353 17.38 -15.93 34.54
N PHE A 354 18.39 -15.32 35.19
CA PHE A 354 18.18 -14.11 36.00
C PHE A 354 18.30 -12.77 35.25
N SER A 355 18.73 -12.73 33.99
CA SER A 355 18.93 -11.45 33.28
C SER A 355 17.67 -10.82 32.70
N CYS A 356 16.58 -11.57 32.50
CA CYS A 356 15.33 -11.01 31.95
C CYS A 356 14.40 -10.41 33.01
N LEU A 357 14.49 -10.83 34.28
CA LEU A 357 13.60 -10.33 35.33
C LEU A 357 14.07 -9.00 35.96
N PHE A 358 15.36 -8.68 35.90
CA PHE A 358 15.88 -7.41 36.42
C PHE A 358 15.61 -6.20 35.52
N PHE A 359 15.42 -6.40 34.21
CA PHE A 359 15.11 -5.30 33.29
C PHE A 359 13.68 -4.76 33.46
N ILE A 360 12.72 -5.57 33.92
CA ILE A 360 11.33 -5.12 34.11
C ILE A 360 11.19 -4.27 35.39
N GLN A 361 11.98 -4.56 36.43
CA GLN A 361 11.93 -3.81 37.68
C GLN A 361 12.67 -2.47 37.60
N TYR A 362 13.74 -2.36 36.79
CA TYR A 362 14.49 -1.11 36.63
C TYR A 362 13.71 -0.02 35.86
N TYR A 363 12.85 -0.39 34.89
CA TYR A 363 12.06 0.57 34.13
C TYR A 363 10.74 0.99 34.79
N SER A 364 10.22 0.21 35.74
CA SER A 364 8.98 0.55 36.45
C SER A 364 9.18 1.63 37.54
N LEU A 365 10.42 1.84 38.01
CA LEU A 365 10.74 2.82 39.05
C LEU A 365 11.14 4.22 38.53
N LYS A 366 11.35 4.39 37.23
CA LYS A 366 11.71 5.69 36.62
C LYS A 366 10.51 6.52 36.14
N ILE A 367 9.29 5.97 36.20
CA ILE A 367 8.05 6.64 35.79
C ILE A 367 7.33 7.33 36.97
N ILE A 368 7.82 7.17 38.21
CA ILE A 368 7.22 7.77 39.41
C ILE A 368 8.02 8.99 39.95
N SER A 369 9.13 9.38 39.31
CA SER A 369 9.92 10.54 39.77
C SER A 369 10.54 11.36 38.63
N GLY A 370 9.69 11.89 37.74
CA GLY A 370 10.07 12.87 36.71
C GLY A 370 8.93 13.84 36.48
#